data_AF-E7GTN7-F1
#
_entry.id   AF-E7GTN7-F1
#
_cell.length_a   1.000
_cell.length_b   1.000
_cell.length_c   1.000
_cell.angle_alpha   90.00
_cell.angle_beta   90.00
_cell.angle_gamma   90.00
#
_symmetry.space_group_name_H-M   'P 1'
#
loop_
_entity.id
_entity.type
_entity.pdbx_description
1 polymer ?
#
loop_
_entity_poly.entity_id
_entity_poly.type
_entity_poly.pdbx_seq_one_letter_code
_entity_poly.pdbx_strand_id
1 'polypeptide(L)'
;METERYIVNFYSVGDKQFGITDVKKLWIAAALVEEAGCGVFINGVIESMELICDTIDRCGMDSIGIRIIATRNPVLCRDREVYYHAFRKIVLDVKKKLGNPYVTISLLNTNYFYFDSI
;
A
#
# COMPACT_ATOMS: atom_id res chain seq x y z
N MET A 1 -19.82 3.75 -8.76
CA MET A 1 -18.99 4.78 -9.43
C MET A 1 -17.69 4.13 -9.86
N GLU A 2 -17.23 4.41 -11.08
CA GLU A 2 -15.91 3.96 -11.54
C GLU A 2 -14.82 4.74 -10.78
N THR A 3 -13.84 4.02 -10.25
CA THR A 3 -12.70 4.57 -9.50
C THR A 3 -11.51 3.63 -9.63
N GLU A 4 -10.38 3.98 -9.02
CA GLU A 4 -9.15 3.22 -9.07
C GLU A 4 -8.90 2.46 -7.77
N ARG A 5 -8.49 1.20 -7.92
CA ARG A 5 -7.91 0.37 -6.87
C ARG A 5 -6.41 0.27 -7.08
N TYR A 6 -5.67 0.62 -6.03
CA TYR A 6 -4.23 0.60 -5.95
C TYR A 6 -3.81 -0.60 -5.11
N ILE A 7 -2.98 -1.45 -5.67
CA ILE A 7 -2.43 -2.63 -5.01
C ILE A 7 -0.93 -2.44 -4.94
N VAL A 8 -0.39 -2.42 -3.73
CA VAL A 8 1.07 -2.38 -3.50
C VAL A 8 1.50 -3.65 -2.79
N ASN A 9 2.60 -4.25 -3.23
CA ASN A 9 3.23 -5.37 -2.53
C ASN A 9 4.62 -4.95 -2.08
N PHE A 10 4.90 -5.10 -0.79
CA PHE A 10 6.23 -5.02 -0.21
C PHE A 10 6.76 -6.43 -0.03
N TYR A 11 7.98 -6.72 -0.52
CA TYR A 11 8.55 -8.06 -0.42
C TYR A 11 9.60 -8.11 0.69
N SER A 12 9.29 -8.87 1.74
CA SER A 12 10.19 -9.20 2.84
C SER A 12 10.98 -10.44 2.43
N VAL A 13 12.17 -10.23 1.88
CA VAL A 13 13.02 -11.28 1.30
C VAL A 13 14.47 -11.06 1.68
N GLY A 14 15.24 -12.15 1.82
CA GLY A 14 16.67 -12.09 2.10
C GLY A 14 16.99 -11.33 3.40
N ASP A 15 17.79 -10.27 3.28
CA ASP A 15 18.26 -9.44 4.40
C ASP A 15 17.28 -8.34 4.84
N LYS A 16 16.14 -8.20 4.14
CA LYS A 16 15.13 -7.17 4.41
C LYS A 16 13.88 -7.79 4.99
N GLN A 17 13.99 -8.24 6.24
CA GLN A 17 12.89 -8.89 6.95
C GLN A 17 12.01 -7.87 7.69
N PHE A 18 10.69 -7.92 7.44
CA PHE A 18 9.68 -7.11 8.11
C PHE A 18 8.32 -7.80 8.10
N GLY A 19 7.51 -7.53 9.13
CA GLY A 19 6.18 -8.11 9.25
C GLY A 19 5.04 -7.16 8.85
N ILE A 20 3.83 -7.71 8.79
CA ILE A 20 2.60 -6.95 8.52
C ILE A 20 2.41 -5.78 9.50
N THR A 21 2.79 -5.95 10.76
CA THR A 21 2.70 -4.92 11.80
C THR A 21 3.61 -3.73 11.52
N ASP A 22 4.81 -3.98 11.01
CA ASP A 22 5.78 -2.92 10.67
C ASP A 22 5.24 -2.07 9.53
N VAL A 23 4.80 -2.73 8.45
CA VAL A 23 4.20 -2.04 7.29
C VAL A 23 2.95 -1.26 7.70
N LYS A 24 2.07 -1.83 8.52
CA LYS A 24 0.85 -1.14 9.01
C LYS A 24 1.19 0.14 9.79
N LYS A 25 2.14 0.07 10.73
CA LYS A 25 2.56 1.24 11.53
C LYS A 25 3.16 2.33 10.64
N LEU A 26 4.05 1.94 9.73
CA LEU A 26 4.71 2.87 8.81
C LEU A 26 3.71 3.51 7.85
N TRP A 27 2.75 2.74 7.32
CA TRP A 27 1.70 3.24 6.45
C TRP A 27 0.82 4.27 7.16
N ILE A 28 0.35 3.98 8.38
CA ILE A 28 -0.46 4.91 9.17
C ILE A 28 0.30 6.21 9.40
N ALA A 29 1.58 6.13 9.81
CA ALA A 29 2.39 7.31 10.06
C ALA A 29 2.56 8.17 8.79
N ALA A 30 2.83 7.53 7.65
CA ALA A 30 2.97 8.23 6.37
C ALA A 30 1.63 8.81 5.89
N ALA A 31 0.51 8.09 6.07
CA ALA A 31 -0.81 8.56 5.70
C ALA A 31 -1.25 9.79 6.51
N LEU A 32 -0.93 9.85 7.81
CA LEU A 32 -1.18 11.03 8.64
C LEU A 32 -0.38 12.25 8.18
N VAL A 33 0.86 12.05 7.71
CA VAL A 33 1.69 13.14 7.15
C VAL A 33 1.07 13.67 5.86
N GLU A 34 0.66 12.81 4.94
CA GLU A 34 0.01 13.25 3.71
C GLU A 34 -1.37 13.86 3.97
N GLU A 35 -2.15 13.35 4.93
CA GLU A 35 -3.43 13.95 5.32
C GLU A 35 -3.23 15.39 5.84
N ALA A 36 -2.24 15.61 6.72
CA ALA A 36 -1.92 16.95 7.20
C ALA A 36 -1.44 17.89 6.08
N GLY A 37 -0.79 17.35 5.04
CA GLY A 37 -0.24 18.13 3.93
C GLY A 37 -1.23 18.43 2.79
N CYS A 38 -2.10 17.48 2.43
CA CYS A 38 -3.01 17.60 1.28
C CYS A 38 -4.47 17.29 1.59
N GLY A 39 -4.82 17.01 2.85
CA GLY A 39 -6.19 16.73 3.29
C GLY A 39 -6.71 15.34 2.93
N VAL A 40 -5.84 14.44 2.46
CA VAL A 40 -6.24 13.10 2.01
C VAL A 40 -5.58 12.02 2.86
N PHE A 41 -6.39 11.31 3.64
CA PHE A 41 -5.96 10.08 4.30
C PHE A 41 -6.15 8.88 3.38
N ILE A 42 -5.07 8.14 3.10
CA ILE A 42 -5.11 6.95 2.25
C ILE A 42 -5.38 5.71 3.12
N ASN A 43 -6.66 5.40 3.26
CA ASN A 43 -7.12 4.16 3.88
C ASN A 43 -6.86 2.95 2.96
N GLY A 44 -6.74 1.77 3.57
CA GLY A 44 -6.57 0.52 2.84
C GLY A 44 -6.74 -0.69 3.74
N VAL A 45 -6.84 -1.85 3.12
CA VAL A 45 -6.73 -3.16 3.79
C VAL A 45 -5.33 -3.71 3.58
N ILE A 46 -4.86 -4.50 4.53
CA ILE A 46 -3.51 -5.09 4.51
C ILE A 46 -3.60 -6.60 4.73
N GLU A 47 -2.85 -7.36 3.95
CA GLU A 47 -2.78 -8.82 4.03
C GLU A 47 -1.32 -9.30 3.90
N SER A 48 -1.05 -10.47 4.50
CA SER A 48 0.22 -11.17 4.34
C SER A 48 0.04 -12.29 3.33
N MET A 49 1.00 -12.43 2.43
CA MET A 49 1.01 -13.38 1.33
C MET A 49 2.23 -14.26 1.46
N GLU A 50 2.07 -15.56 1.22
CA GLU A 50 3.22 -16.43 0.96
C GLU A 50 3.82 -16.09 -0.41
N LEU A 51 5.15 -16.15 -0.49
CA LEU A 51 5.86 -15.89 -1.73
C LEU A 51 6.32 -17.19 -2.37
N ILE A 52 6.13 -17.27 -3.68
CA ILE A 52 6.80 -18.25 -4.53
C ILE A 52 7.91 -17.46 -5.25
N CYS A 53 9.15 -17.60 -4.79
CA CYS A 53 10.32 -16.99 -5.42
C CYS A 53 11.50 -17.95 -5.47
N ASP A 54 12.45 -17.65 -6.37
CA ASP A 54 13.65 -18.46 -6.55
C ASP A 54 14.73 -18.12 -5.50
N THR A 55 15.76 -18.95 -5.45
CA THR A 55 16.89 -18.75 -4.53
C THR A 55 17.82 -17.61 -4.94
N ILE A 56 17.67 -17.04 -6.15
CA ILE A 56 18.49 -15.92 -6.63
C ILE A 56 18.18 -14.66 -5.81
N ASP A 57 16.91 -14.46 -5.45
CA ASP A 57 16.47 -13.37 -4.57
C ASP A 57 16.69 -13.67 -3.07
N ARG A 58 17.40 -14.74 -2.73
CA ARG A 58 17.53 -15.26 -1.36
C ARG A 58 16.17 -15.48 -0.70
N CYS A 59 15.17 -15.83 -1.51
CA CYS A 59 13.85 -16.19 -1.04
C CYS A 59 13.97 -17.48 -0.20
N GLY A 60 13.61 -17.36 1.07
CA GLY A 60 13.55 -18.45 2.03
C GLY A 60 12.12 -18.79 2.43
N MET A 61 11.95 -19.81 3.25
CA MET A 61 10.64 -20.17 3.84
C MET A 61 10.06 -19.07 4.74
N ASP A 62 10.88 -18.12 5.16
CA ASP A 62 10.52 -16.94 5.95
C ASP A 62 10.12 -15.74 5.08
N SER A 63 10.22 -15.86 3.76
CA SER A 63 9.92 -14.77 2.84
C SER A 63 8.43 -14.57 2.66
N ILE A 64 7.98 -13.32 2.84
CA ILE A 64 6.57 -12.96 2.79
C ILE A 64 6.34 -11.70 1.97
N GLY A 65 5.18 -11.62 1.33
CA GLY A 65 4.68 -10.42 0.69
C GLY A 65 3.70 -9.73 1.64
N ILE A 66 3.86 -8.44 1.87
CA ILE A 66 2.85 -7.63 2.56
C ILE A 66 2.13 -6.79 1.51
N ARG A 67 0.85 -7.07 1.30
CA ARG A 67 0.03 -6.37 0.31
C ARG A 67 -0.88 -5.36 0.99
N ILE A 68 -0.94 -4.16 0.42
CA ILE A 68 -1.95 -3.16 0.76
C ILE A 68 -2.83 -2.92 -0.46
N ILE A 69 -4.14 -2.89 -0.22
CA ILE A 69 -5.16 -2.57 -1.21
C ILE A 69 -5.88 -1.31 -0.75
N ALA A 70 -5.71 -0.24 -1.50
CA ALA A 70 -6.38 1.04 -1.29
C ALA A 70 -7.32 1.29 -2.47
N THR A 71 -8.57 1.66 -2.21
CA THR A 71 -9.51 2.06 -3.27
C THR A 71 -9.88 3.50 -3.04
N ARG A 72 -9.68 4.35 -4.04
CA ARG A 72 -10.06 5.76 -3.90
C ARG A 72 -11.58 5.84 -3.77
N ASN A 73 -12.05 6.49 -2.71
CA ASN A 73 -13.44 6.85 -2.55
C ASN A 73 -13.66 8.26 -3.14
N PRO A 74 -14.32 8.40 -4.31
CA PRO A 74 -14.51 9.71 -4.93
C PRO A 74 -15.46 10.64 -4.18
N VAL A 75 -16.22 10.14 -3.19
CA VAL A 75 -16.99 10.98 -2.27
C VAL A 75 -16.05 11.76 -1.33
N LEU A 76 -15.00 11.11 -0.83
CA LEU A 76 -14.02 11.71 0.08
C LEU A 76 -12.90 12.43 -0.68
N CYS A 77 -12.47 11.90 -1.83
CA CYS A 77 -11.42 12.47 -2.66
C CYS A 77 -11.77 12.38 -4.15
N ARG A 78 -12.35 13.46 -4.68
CA ARG A 78 -12.80 13.54 -6.08
C ARG A 78 -11.66 13.45 -7.08
N ASP A 79 -10.54 14.09 -6.78
CA ASP A 79 -9.39 14.20 -7.68
C ASP A 79 -8.52 12.93 -7.61
N ARG A 80 -8.43 12.24 -8.75
CA ARG A 80 -7.63 11.02 -8.90
C ARG A 80 -6.14 11.28 -8.75
N GLU A 81 -5.62 12.37 -9.34
CA GLU A 81 -4.19 12.66 -9.36
C GLU A 81 -3.70 13.04 -7.97
N VAL A 82 -4.50 13.81 -7.22
CA VAL A 82 -4.21 14.11 -5.80
C VAL A 82 -4.10 12.81 -4.98
N TYR A 83 -5.08 11.90 -5.11
CA TYR A 83 -5.04 10.62 -4.41
C TYR A 83 -3.84 9.78 -4.82
N TYR A 84 -3.55 9.68 -6.12
CA TYR A 84 -2.41 8.91 -6.63
C TYR A 84 -1.08 9.48 -6.15
N HIS A 85 -0.92 10.80 -6.11
CA HIS A 85 0.28 11.44 -5.60
C HIS A 85 0.49 11.17 -4.11
N ALA A 86 -0.56 11.29 -3.29
CA ALA A 86 -0.50 10.96 -1.87
C ALA A 86 -0.16 9.47 -1.66
N PHE A 87 -0.86 8.58 -2.36
CA PHE A 87 -0.58 7.13 -2.33
C PHE A 87 0.89 6.83 -2.68
N ARG A 88 1.40 7.40 -3.78
CA ARG A 88 2.79 7.16 -4.22
C ARG A 88 3.81 7.65 -3.19
N LYS A 89 3.59 8.82 -2.58
CA LYS A 89 4.49 9.34 -1.53
C LYS A 89 4.50 8.43 -0.31
N ILE A 90 3.34 7.95 0.13
CA ILE A 90 3.24 6.98 1.23
C ILE A 90 4.04 5.71 0.92
N VAL A 91 3.84 5.13 -0.28
CA VAL A 91 4.58 3.93 -0.69
C VAL A 91 6.10 4.16 -0.66
N LEU A 92 6.58 5.31 -1.16
CA LEU A 92 8.00 5.64 -1.18
C LEU A 92 8.58 5.87 0.23
N ASP A 93 7.83 6.52 1.11
CA ASP A 93 8.24 6.73 2.51
C ASP A 93 8.32 5.40 3.27
N VAL A 94 7.30 4.54 3.16
CA VAL A 94 7.28 3.21 3.76
C VAL A 94 8.44 2.36 3.22
N LYS A 95 8.62 2.34 1.89
CA LYS A 95 9.75 1.64 1.25
C LYS A 95 11.09 2.11 1.80
N LYS A 96 11.30 3.41 1.95
CA LYS A 96 12.53 3.97 2.52
C LYS A 96 12.76 3.51 3.97
N LYS A 97 11.72 3.56 4.80
CA LYS A 97 11.79 3.18 6.22
C LYS A 97 11.99 1.68 6.45
N LEU A 98 11.57 0.84 5.49
CA LEU A 98 11.80 -0.62 5.50
C LEU A 98 13.17 -1.05 4.95
N GLY A 99 14.10 -0.12 4.70
CA GLY A 99 15.40 -0.47 4.14
C GLY A 99 15.37 -0.70 2.62
N ASN A 100 14.45 -0.05 1.92
CA ASN A 100 14.32 -0.06 0.46
C ASN A 100 14.15 -1.49 -0.14
N PRO A 101 13.13 -2.26 0.29
CA PRO A 101 12.84 -3.56 -0.29
C PRO A 101 12.32 -3.43 -1.73
N TYR A 102 12.17 -4.58 -2.40
CA TYR A 102 11.41 -4.62 -3.64
C TYR A 102 9.96 -4.24 -3.35
N VAL A 103 9.38 -3.45 -4.26
CA VAL A 103 7.99 -2.99 -4.17
C VAL A 103 7.39 -2.98 -5.56
N THR A 104 6.19 -3.53 -5.70
CA THR A 104 5.38 -3.43 -6.92
C THR A 104 4.12 -2.62 -6.66
N ILE A 105 3.65 -1.89 -7.67
CA ILE A 105 2.39 -1.16 -7.62
C ILE A 105 1.60 -1.54 -8.88
N SER A 106 0.35 -1.96 -8.69
CA SER A 106 -0.62 -2.20 -9.75
C SER A 106 -1.85 -1.33 -9.56
N LEU A 107 -2.38 -0.78 -10.64
CA LEU A 107 -3.58 0.06 -10.64
C LEU A 107 -4.64 -0.61 -11.52
N LEU A 108 -5.88 -0.62 -11.03
CA LEU A 108 -7.02 -1.23 -11.71
C LEU A 108 -8.22 -0.28 -11.63
N ASN A 109 -8.95 -0.11 -12.74
CA ASN A 109 -10.27 0.50 -12.69
C ASN A 109 -11.25 -0.49 -12.05
N THR A 110 -12.12 -0.01 -11.18
CA THR A 110 -13.12 -0.81 -10.47
C THR A 110 -14.41 -0.03 -10.30
N ASN A 111 -15.52 -0.77 -10.29
CA ASN A 111 -16.76 -0.24 -9.74
C ASN A 111 -16.65 -0.21 -8.23
N TYR A 112 -17.02 0.92 -7.64
CA TYR A 112 -17.03 1.14 -6.20
C TYR A 112 -18.39 1.68 -5.75
N PHE A 113 -18.90 1.07 -4.69
CA PHE A 113 -20.12 1.45 -4.00
C PHE A 113 -19.76 1.70 -2.55
N TYR A 114 -20.14 2.86 -2.04
CA TYR A 114 -19.88 3.28 -0.66
C TYR A 114 -21.22 3.51 0.02
N PHE A 115 -21.44 2.82 1.12
CA PHE A 115 -22.64 2.93 1.94
C PHE A 115 -22.21 3.49 3.29
N ASP A 116 -22.68 4.70 3.61
CA ASP A 116 -22.47 5.32 4.92
C ASP A 116 -23.61 5.01 5.92
N SER A 117 -24.74 4.56 5.40
CA SER A 117 -25.98 4.22 6.09
C SER A 117 -26.73 3.12 5.31
N ILE A 118 -27.73 2.48 5.95
CA ILE A 118 -28.55 1.38 5.38
C ILE A 118 -29.59 1.93 4.42
#